data_AF-A0A1C5WCP5-F1
#
_entry.id   AF-A0A1C5WCP5-F1
#
_cell.length_a   1.000
_cell.length_b   1.000
_cell.length_c   1.000
_cell.angle_alpha   90.00
_cell.angle_beta   90.00
_cell.angle_gamma   90.00
#
_symmetry.space_group_name_H-M   'P 1'
#
loop_
_entity.id
_entity.type
_entity.pdbx_description
1 polymer ?
#
loop_
_entity_poly.entity_id
_entity_poly.type
_entity_poly.pdbx_seq_one_letter_code
_entity_poly.pdbx_strand_id
1 'polypeptide(L)'
;MSRNLLQMTGKIFDEFATRVSEEHKEYIVSVNRHISISEENRAECCELLKDAIIIGRRHDYLPTVVFIKYKEEFYVGIDTRYAEKFENFGYVMEERAAICIGCQILSITEKYYQLKVESRELIDYCLGLQPEEGMDAVVFSEDNILDLIYGLSIFKVVNNELEIDIDSLDDVLRVSVLLLIANSEKITPVYKETMEKLLSMICVRKICSNILDFLIIKDTRIKFLSLYQCIEFLFIPNRASEFVQKYNMNISDALKLHINEAMRRDERINALAILKIAGMPLIHKMYILLFNESEGDNELERINNWIYDKRCSIAHFRYGQQKNEETYVNEEILEMMLELLVGIFSNMNQNMKDICSGLVKLEESTLA
;
A
#
# COMPACT_ATOMS: atom_id res chain seq x y z
N MET A 1 4.57 19.81 31.72
CA MET A 1 4.21 18.86 30.64
C MET A 1 4.14 19.63 29.33
N SER A 2 4.65 19.08 28.23
CA SER A 2 4.57 19.75 26.91
C SER A 2 3.10 19.91 26.50
N ARG A 3 2.72 21.06 25.96
CA ARG A 3 1.34 21.35 25.48
C ARG A 3 0.88 20.33 24.43
N ASN A 4 1.80 19.82 23.61
CA ASN A 4 1.49 18.84 22.58
C ASN A 4 1.22 17.46 23.18
N LEU A 5 2.01 17.03 24.18
CA LEU A 5 1.76 15.76 24.87
C LEU A 5 0.39 15.74 25.55
N LEU A 6 -0.03 16.86 26.14
CA LEU A 6 -1.37 17.04 26.70
C LEU A 6 -2.46 16.91 25.62
N GLN A 7 -2.28 17.57 24.48
CA GLN A 7 -3.22 17.49 23.36
C GLN A 7 -3.31 16.07 22.78
N MET A 8 -2.16 15.40 22.61
CA MET A 8 -2.10 14.01 22.13
C MET A 8 -2.71 13.04 23.14
N THR A 9 -2.49 13.26 24.43
CA THR A 9 -3.13 12.48 25.49
C THR A 9 -4.65 12.55 25.36
N GLY A 10 -5.22 13.75 25.21
CA GLY A 10 -6.66 13.91 24.98
C GLY A 10 -7.16 13.10 23.77
N LYS A 11 -6.48 13.22 22.62
CA LYS A 11 -6.83 12.46 21.41
C LYS A 11 -6.79 10.94 21.62
N ILE A 12 -5.82 10.42 22.37
CA ILE A 12 -5.71 8.98 22.66
C ILE A 12 -6.91 8.51 23.48
N PHE A 13 -7.25 9.23 24.56
CA PHE A 13 -8.39 8.87 25.39
C PHE A 13 -9.74 9.08 24.69
N ASP A 14 -9.84 10.05 23.77
CA ASP A 14 -10.99 10.19 22.88
C ASP A 14 -11.15 8.96 21.98
N GLU A 15 -10.05 8.44 21.39
CA GLU A 15 -10.08 7.20 20.61
C GLU A 15 -10.48 6.00 21.47
N PHE A 16 -9.96 5.89 22.68
CA PHE A 16 -10.31 4.83 23.62
C PHE A 16 -11.80 4.86 23.98
N ALA A 17 -12.36 6.06 24.19
CA ALA A 17 -13.79 6.24 24.46
C ALA A 17 -14.66 5.74 23.28
N THR A 18 -14.19 5.77 22.03
CA THR A 18 -14.96 5.21 20.90
C THR A 18 -15.14 3.69 20.96
N ARG A 19 -14.36 2.98 21.78
CA ARG A 19 -14.35 1.51 21.88
C ARG A 19 -15.11 0.97 23.09
N VAL A 20 -15.71 1.84 23.90
CA VAL A 20 -16.52 1.45 25.07
C VAL A 20 -17.97 1.89 24.90
N SER A 21 -18.89 1.27 25.63
CA SER A 21 -20.32 1.64 25.61
C SER A 21 -20.51 3.08 26.13
N GLU A 22 -21.60 3.75 25.72
CA GLU A 22 -21.91 5.13 26.15
C GLU A 22 -21.86 5.31 27.67
N GLU A 23 -22.40 4.35 28.43
CA GLU A 23 -22.36 4.33 29.90
C GLU A 23 -20.93 4.38 30.45
N HIS A 24 -19.96 3.79 29.72
CA HIS A 24 -18.57 3.75 30.15
C HIS A 24 -17.72 4.91 29.62
N LYS A 25 -18.18 5.62 28.57
CA LYS A 25 -17.47 6.77 28.02
C LYS A 25 -17.33 7.89 29.05
N GLU A 26 -18.35 8.12 29.87
CA GLU A 26 -18.31 9.15 30.91
C GLU A 26 -17.14 8.92 31.86
N TYR A 27 -16.83 7.67 32.22
CA TYR A 27 -15.70 7.38 33.08
C TYR A 27 -14.34 7.61 32.39
N ILE A 28 -14.28 7.54 31.05
CA ILE A 28 -13.07 7.81 30.25
C ILE A 28 -12.93 9.30 29.87
N VAL A 29 -14.00 10.08 29.78
CA VAL A 29 -13.88 11.48 29.34
C VAL A 29 -13.91 12.47 30.52
N SER A 30 -14.51 12.10 31.66
CA SER A 30 -14.67 12.99 32.82
C SER A 30 -13.45 13.12 33.74
N VAL A 31 -12.43 12.27 33.56
CA VAL A 31 -11.24 12.25 34.43
C VAL A 31 -10.04 12.86 33.67
N ASN A 32 -9.36 13.79 34.32
CA ASN A 32 -8.14 14.38 33.77
C ASN A 32 -7.02 13.33 33.74
N ARG A 33 -6.52 13.01 32.54
CA ARG A 33 -5.52 11.95 32.33
C ARG A 33 -4.28 12.47 31.67
N HIS A 34 -3.15 11.88 32.06
CA HIS A 34 -1.84 12.27 31.57
C HIS A 34 -1.00 11.04 31.22
N ILE A 35 -0.30 11.11 30.09
CA ILE A 35 0.74 10.15 29.76
C ILE A 35 2.08 10.72 30.26
N SER A 36 2.75 9.97 31.13
CA SER A 36 4.06 10.27 31.64
C SER A 36 5.11 9.56 30.80
N ILE A 37 5.98 10.36 30.19
CA ILE A 37 7.14 9.88 29.46
C ILE A 37 8.36 9.86 30.39
N SER A 38 9.12 8.77 30.37
CA SER A 38 10.37 8.62 31.15
C SER A 38 11.31 9.80 30.90
N GLU A 39 12.00 10.26 31.94
CA GLU A 39 12.76 11.52 31.88
C GLU A 39 13.83 11.51 30.79
N GLU A 40 14.49 10.37 30.59
CA GLU A 40 15.50 10.14 29.55
C GLU A 40 14.96 10.29 28.12
N ASN A 41 13.70 9.92 27.87
CA ASN A 41 13.09 9.94 26.54
C ASN A 41 12.26 11.22 26.28
N ARG A 42 11.91 11.95 27.35
CA ARG A 42 10.90 13.01 27.34
C ARG A 42 11.16 14.12 26.33
N ALA A 43 12.39 14.63 26.28
CA ALA A 43 12.71 15.80 25.46
C ALA A 43 12.55 15.48 23.96
N GLU A 44 13.23 14.44 23.50
CA GLU A 44 13.22 14.04 22.08
C GLU A 44 11.84 13.53 21.64
N CYS A 45 11.14 12.76 22.47
CA CYS A 45 9.78 12.32 22.17
C CYS A 45 8.81 13.51 22.05
N CYS A 46 8.89 14.50 22.96
CA CYS A 46 8.06 15.69 22.87
C CYS A 46 8.35 16.56 21.64
N GLU A 47 9.61 16.62 21.20
CA GLU A 47 9.98 17.27 19.92
C GLU A 47 9.40 16.51 18.72
N LEU A 48 9.52 15.17 18.71
CA LEU A 48 8.95 14.34 17.66
C LEU A 48 7.44 14.53 17.56
N LEU A 49 6.71 14.44 18.67
CA LEU A 49 5.26 14.66 18.69
C LEU A 49 4.83 16.06 18.24
N LYS A 50 5.76 17.03 18.26
CA LYS A 50 5.50 18.40 17.82
C LYS A 50 5.77 18.60 16.33
N ASP A 51 6.88 18.04 15.84
CA ASP A 51 7.46 18.44 14.54
C ASP A 51 7.41 17.32 13.49
N ALA A 52 7.09 16.08 13.88
CA ALA A 52 7.01 14.98 12.93
C ALA A 52 5.78 15.07 12.02
N ILE A 53 5.96 14.66 10.78
CA ILE A 53 4.90 14.48 9.80
C ILE A 53 4.66 12.98 9.69
N ILE A 54 3.40 12.57 9.80
CA ILE A 54 3.00 11.17 9.64
C ILE A 54 1.97 11.07 8.51
N ILE A 55 2.17 10.10 7.63
CA ILE A 55 1.13 9.63 6.74
C ILE A 55 0.92 8.14 6.97
N GLY A 56 -0.31 7.70 6.85
CA GLY A 56 -0.66 6.31 7.02
C GLY A 56 -2.03 6.05 6.45
N ARG A 57 -2.38 4.77 6.38
CA ARG A 57 -3.72 4.38 6.00
C ARG A 57 -4.17 3.22 6.85
N ARG A 58 -5.24 3.44 7.60
CA ARG A 58 -5.94 2.36 8.27
C ARG A 58 -6.81 1.63 7.25
N HIS A 59 -6.72 0.31 7.24
CA HIS A 59 -7.58 -0.55 6.45
C HIS A 59 -8.03 -1.74 7.28
N ASP A 60 -9.30 -2.13 7.18
CA ASP A 60 -9.83 -3.26 7.96
C ASP A 60 -9.23 -4.61 7.57
N TYR A 61 -8.65 -4.72 6.38
CA TYR A 61 -8.13 -5.97 5.83
C TYR A 61 -6.66 -5.89 5.37
N LEU A 62 -5.99 -4.76 5.60
CA LEU A 62 -4.56 -4.63 5.32
C LEU A 62 -3.76 -4.46 6.60
N PRO A 63 -2.52 -4.95 6.64
CA PRO A 63 -1.54 -4.54 7.62
C PRO A 63 -1.42 -3.01 7.66
N THR A 64 -1.42 -2.46 8.87
CA THR A 64 -1.21 -1.03 9.07
C THR A 64 0.24 -0.69 8.80
N VAL A 65 0.44 0.34 7.98
CA VAL A 65 1.74 0.91 7.66
C VAL A 65 1.63 2.42 7.85
N VAL A 66 2.62 2.98 8.52
CA VAL A 66 2.77 4.43 8.71
C VAL A 66 4.17 4.86 8.29
N PHE A 67 4.24 6.03 7.69
CA PHE A 67 5.45 6.68 7.22
C PHE A 67 5.61 7.96 8.01
N ILE A 68 6.77 8.13 8.64
CA ILE A 68 7.02 9.21 9.58
C ILE A 68 8.30 9.93 9.18
N LYS A 69 8.19 11.24 8.96
CA LYS A 69 9.32 12.13 8.73
C LYS A 69 9.53 12.97 9.98
N TYR A 70 10.73 12.91 10.54
CA TYR A 70 11.10 13.74 11.69
C TYR A 70 12.54 14.20 11.53
N LYS A 71 12.75 15.52 11.59
CA LYS A 71 14.03 16.16 11.21
C LYS A 71 14.40 15.72 9.79
N GLU A 72 15.66 15.35 9.57
CA GLU A 72 16.16 14.82 8.29
C GLU A 72 16.07 13.28 8.22
N GLU A 73 15.32 12.65 9.13
CA GLU A 73 15.21 11.20 9.23
C GLU A 73 13.81 10.70 8.85
N PHE A 74 13.81 9.49 8.30
CA PHE A 74 12.65 8.83 7.74
C PHE A 74 12.44 7.49 8.43
N TYR A 75 11.20 7.20 8.79
CA TYR A 75 10.83 6.00 9.49
C TYR A 75 9.60 5.34 8.88
N VAL A 76 9.57 4.01 8.94
CA VAL A 76 8.40 3.21 8.61
C VAL A 76 7.97 2.46 9.85
N GLY A 77 6.73 2.68 10.27
CA GLY A 77 6.09 1.88 11.29
C GLY A 77 5.24 0.77 10.65
N ILE A 78 5.50 -0.47 11.04
CA ILE A 78 4.69 -1.65 10.67
C ILE A 78 4.32 -2.46 11.91
N ASP A 79 3.26 -3.25 11.81
CA ASP A 79 2.94 -4.24 12.84
C ASP A 79 4.12 -5.20 13.06
N THR A 80 4.52 -5.40 14.31
CA THR A 80 5.72 -6.18 14.71
C THR A 80 5.74 -7.59 14.13
N ARG A 81 4.58 -8.19 13.84
CA ARG A 81 4.51 -9.52 13.19
C ARG A 81 5.11 -9.56 11.78
N TYR A 82 5.38 -8.41 11.18
CA TYR A 82 6.00 -8.28 9.86
C TYR A 82 7.45 -7.79 9.92
N ALA A 83 8.04 -7.64 11.10
CA ALA A 83 9.38 -7.07 11.29
C ALA A 83 10.45 -7.80 10.47
N GLU A 84 10.48 -9.14 10.54
CA GLU A 84 11.43 -9.98 9.80
C GLU A 84 11.38 -9.74 8.29
N LYS A 85 10.20 -9.42 7.73
CA LYS A 85 10.08 -9.15 6.29
C LYS A 85 10.80 -7.86 5.90
N PHE A 86 10.75 -6.84 6.75
CA PHE A 86 11.45 -5.58 6.51
C PHE A 86 12.96 -5.70 6.69
N GLU A 87 13.39 -6.47 7.69
CA GLU A 87 14.81 -6.80 7.89
C GLU A 87 15.41 -7.51 6.66
N ASN A 88 14.63 -8.40 6.03
CA ASN A 88 15.03 -9.07 4.78
C ASN A 88 15.21 -8.11 3.58
N PHE A 89 14.62 -6.91 3.63
CA PHE A 89 14.84 -5.83 2.65
C PHE A 89 15.90 -4.81 3.14
N GLY A 90 16.72 -5.19 4.12
CA GLY A 90 17.82 -4.37 4.61
C GLY A 90 17.40 -3.17 5.47
N TYR A 91 16.13 -3.09 5.91
CA TYR A 91 15.69 -2.06 6.83
C TYR A 91 16.16 -2.37 8.26
N VAL A 92 16.59 -1.32 8.97
CA VAL A 92 17.12 -1.45 10.32
C VAL A 92 16.07 -0.97 11.32
N MET A 93 15.76 -1.80 12.30
CA MET A 93 14.85 -1.43 13.39
C MET A 93 15.46 -0.29 14.21
N GLU A 94 14.65 0.70 14.57
CA GLU A 94 15.08 1.84 15.39
C GLU A 94 15.20 1.41 16.86
N GLU A 95 16.33 1.78 17.47
CA GLU A 95 16.67 1.39 18.85
C GLU A 95 16.44 2.54 19.84
N ARG A 96 16.36 3.80 19.37
CA ARG A 96 16.11 4.95 20.24
C ARG A 96 14.68 4.90 20.76
N ALA A 97 14.53 4.57 22.05
CA ALA A 97 13.25 4.48 22.73
C ALA A 97 12.39 5.74 22.55
N ALA A 98 12.96 6.94 22.68
CA ALA A 98 12.25 8.21 22.46
C ALA A 98 11.58 8.31 21.08
N ILE A 99 12.26 7.84 20.02
CA ILE A 99 11.71 7.82 18.66
C ILE A 99 10.61 6.78 18.56
N CYS A 100 10.85 5.56 19.06
CA CYS A 100 9.86 4.47 19.01
C CYS A 100 8.57 4.84 19.74
N ILE A 101 8.68 5.35 20.97
CA ILE A 101 7.54 5.81 21.79
C ILE A 101 6.81 6.96 21.07
N GLY A 102 7.55 7.95 20.57
CA GLY A 102 6.96 9.10 19.88
C GLY A 102 6.19 8.69 18.62
N CYS A 103 6.77 7.84 17.77
CA CYS A 103 6.13 7.30 16.58
C CYS A 103 4.87 6.49 16.92
N GLN A 104 4.91 5.68 17.99
CA GLN A 104 3.76 4.90 18.45
C GLN A 104 2.64 5.80 18.95
N ILE A 105 2.92 6.75 19.85
CA ILE A 105 1.94 7.72 20.33
C ILE A 105 1.31 8.48 19.15
N LEU A 106 2.14 8.96 18.21
CA LEU A 106 1.67 9.68 17.03
C LEU A 106 0.72 8.82 16.18
N SER A 107 1.09 7.56 15.94
CA SER A 107 0.29 6.61 15.15
C SER A 107 -1.07 6.30 15.79
N ILE A 108 -1.16 6.31 17.12
CA ILE A 108 -2.43 6.18 17.85
C ILE A 108 -3.26 7.46 17.72
N THR A 109 -2.63 8.62 17.93
CA THR A 109 -3.34 9.92 17.92
C THR A 109 -3.96 10.24 16.57
N GLU A 110 -3.34 9.77 15.49
CA GLU A 110 -3.84 9.91 14.11
C GLU A 110 -4.72 8.73 13.67
N LYS A 111 -5.09 7.84 14.61
CA LYS A 111 -6.08 6.76 14.45
C LYS A 111 -5.70 5.70 13.40
N TYR A 112 -4.41 5.55 13.10
CA TYR A 112 -3.95 4.55 12.13
C TYR A 112 -4.02 3.13 12.70
N TYR A 113 -3.81 2.93 14.01
CA TYR A 113 -3.76 1.62 14.64
C TYR A 113 -5.05 1.21 15.37
N GLN A 114 -5.21 -0.10 15.53
CA GLN A 114 -6.26 -0.71 16.35
C GLN A 114 -5.73 -1.08 17.74
N LEU A 115 -6.61 -0.99 18.74
CA LEU A 115 -6.35 -1.45 20.10
C LEU A 115 -6.44 -2.98 20.17
N LYS A 116 -5.53 -3.59 20.95
CA LYS A 116 -5.51 -5.02 21.28
C LYS A 116 -6.66 -5.43 22.20
N VAL A 117 -7.01 -4.52 23.10
CA VAL A 117 -7.84 -4.81 24.28
C VAL A 117 -9.34 -4.69 24.00
N GLU A 118 -10.12 -5.56 24.61
CA GLU A 118 -11.58 -5.44 24.62
C GLU A 118 -12.03 -4.27 25.51
N SER A 119 -13.27 -3.81 25.30
CA SER A 119 -13.83 -2.65 26.01
C SER A 119 -13.67 -2.69 27.55
N ARG A 120 -13.76 -3.87 28.17
CA ARG A 120 -13.63 -4.03 29.63
C ARG A 120 -12.21 -3.85 30.14
N GLU A 121 -11.23 -4.45 29.46
CA GLU A 121 -9.82 -4.28 29.81
C GLU A 121 -9.41 -2.81 29.61
N LEU A 122 -9.88 -2.18 28.53
CA LEU A 122 -9.63 -0.78 28.27
C LEU A 122 -10.19 0.13 29.39
N ILE A 123 -11.35 -0.23 29.96
CA ILE A 123 -11.91 0.45 31.14
C ILE A 123 -11.01 0.23 32.36
N ASP A 124 -10.60 -1.00 32.66
CA ASP A 124 -9.74 -1.29 33.81
C ASP A 124 -8.40 -0.54 33.74
N TYR A 125 -7.80 -0.48 32.55
CA TYR A 125 -6.63 0.36 32.29
C TYR A 125 -6.99 1.84 32.49
N CYS A 126 -7.96 2.39 31.75
CA CYS A 126 -8.28 3.82 31.77
C CYS A 126 -8.82 4.33 33.11
N LEU A 127 -9.44 3.47 33.91
CA LEU A 127 -10.02 3.82 35.20
C LEU A 127 -9.07 3.59 36.36
N GLY A 128 -7.94 2.90 36.15
CA GLY A 128 -6.83 2.75 37.10
C GLY A 128 -7.32 2.87 38.53
N LEU A 129 -8.11 1.88 38.98
CA LEU A 129 -8.82 1.88 40.27
C LEU A 129 -7.84 1.85 41.45
N GLN A 130 -7.08 2.90 41.62
CA GLN A 130 -6.43 3.36 42.83
C GLN A 130 -6.41 4.88 42.72
N PRO A 131 -7.42 5.59 43.26
CA PRO A 131 -7.19 6.95 43.71
C PRO A 131 -6.10 6.87 44.77
N GLU A 132 -4.84 7.00 44.36
CA GLU A 132 -3.77 7.32 45.30
C GLU A 132 -4.09 8.69 45.87
N GLU A 133 -4.53 8.65 47.12
CA GLU A 133 -4.64 9.74 48.09
C GLU A 133 -4.24 11.13 47.55
N GLY A 134 -5.20 11.85 46.97
CA GLY A 134 -5.10 13.30 46.73
C GLY A 134 -4.57 13.77 45.37
N MET A 135 -4.49 12.93 44.34
CA MET A 135 -4.19 13.37 42.96
C MET A 135 -5.46 13.77 42.18
N ASP A 136 -5.51 15.00 41.65
CA ASP A 136 -6.59 15.52 40.78
C ASP A 136 -6.57 14.92 39.34
N ALA A 137 -5.64 14.00 39.05
CA ALA A 137 -5.44 13.41 37.72
C ALA A 137 -4.90 11.97 37.80
N VAL A 138 -5.25 11.14 36.81
CA VAL A 138 -4.72 9.77 36.66
C VAL A 138 -3.55 9.79 35.67
N VAL A 139 -2.41 9.24 36.09
CA VAL A 139 -1.17 9.23 35.30
C VAL A 139 -0.86 7.83 34.79
N PHE A 140 -0.67 7.71 33.48
CA PHE A 140 -0.30 6.50 32.78
C PHE A 140 1.18 6.56 32.39
N SER A 141 1.94 5.50 32.59
CA SER A 141 3.24 5.37 31.94
C SER A 141 3.06 5.19 30.43
N GLU A 142 4.10 5.51 29.67
CA GLU A 142 4.17 5.22 28.24
C GLU A 142 3.95 3.73 27.95
N ASP A 143 4.62 2.82 28.66
CA ASP A 143 4.49 1.37 28.48
C ASP A 143 3.05 0.90 28.61
N ASN A 144 2.31 1.41 29.61
CA ASN A 144 0.91 1.06 29.81
C ASN A 144 0.03 1.44 28.62
N ILE A 145 0.34 2.53 27.92
CA ILE A 145 -0.40 2.95 26.72
C ILE A 145 -0.02 2.08 25.51
N LEU A 146 1.27 1.76 25.38
CA LEU A 146 1.81 0.98 24.28
C LEU A 146 1.37 -0.49 24.32
N ASP A 147 1.17 -1.04 25.52
CA ASP A 147 0.67 -2.41 25.69
C ASP A 147 -0.78 -2.58 25.17
N LEU A 148 -1.55 -1.50 25.11
CA LEU A 148 -2.95 -1.50 24.65
C LEU A 148 -3.11 -1.59 23.13
N ILE A 149 -2.03 -1.43 22.36
CA ILE A 149 -2.07 -1.40 20.88
C ILE A 149 -1.34 -2.58 20.26
N TYR A 150 -1.78 -3.02 19.07
CA TYR A 150 -1.02 -4.02 18.32
C TYR A 150 0.41 -3.49 18.09
N GLY A 151 1.41 -4.29 18.47
CA GLY A 151 2.79 -3.83 18.57
C GLY A 151 3.28 -3.23 17.25
N LEU A 152 3.94 -2.08 17.36
CA LEU A 152 4.46 -1.33 16.22
C LEU A 152 5.98 -1.34 16.27
N SER A 153 6.60 -1.96 15.27
CA SER A 153 8.04 -1.90 15.06
C SER A 153 8.36 -0.72 14.15
N ILE A 154 9.27 0.13 14.60
CA ILE A 154 9.74 1.30 13.86
C ILE A 154 11.05 0.94 13.16
N PHE A 155 11.11 1.16 11.86
CA PHE A 155 12.29 0.96 11.05
C PHE A 155 12.81 2.30 10.56
N LYS A 156 14.10 2.56 10.72
CA LYS A 156 14.77 3.71 10.14
C LYS A 156 15.14 3.42 8.69
N VAL A 157 14.77 4.33 7.78
CA VAL A 157 15.10 4.21 6.35
C VAL A 157 16.53 4.71 6.13
N VAL A 158 17.51 3.82 6.30
CA VAL A 158 18.93 4.10 6.03
C VAL A 158 19.32 3.63 4.63
N ASN A 159 18.91 2.42 4.25
CA ASN A 159 18.98 1.89 2.90
C ASN A 159 17.55 1.67 2.40
N ASN A 160 17.20 2.31 1.28
CA ASN A 160 15.83 2.30 0.77
C ASN A 160 15.69 1.29 -0.36
N GLU A 161 15.85 -0.01 -0.08
CA GLU A 161 15.82 -1.06 -1.11
C GLU A 161 14.47 -1.14 -1.84
N LEU A 162 13.39 -0.80 -1.16
CA LEU A 162 12.04 -0.75 -1.77
C LEU A 162 11.76 0.59 -2.47
N GLU A 163 12.71 1.53 -2.45
CA GLU A 163 12.59 2.88 -2.99
C GLU A 163 11.30 3.58 -2.52
N ILE A 164 10.99 3.46 -1.22
CA ILE A 164 9.82 4.07 -0.59
C ILE A 164 9.90 5.60 -0.69
N ASP A 165 8.82 6.19 -1.20
CA ASP A 165 8.56 7.62 -1.11
C ASP A 165 7.69 7.88 0.12
N ILE A 166 8.27 8.55 1.12
CA ILE A 166 7.65 8.72 2.42
C ILE A 166 6.44 9.66 2.41
N ASP A 167 6.27 10.43 1.33
CA ASP A 167 5.15 11.35 1.14
C ASP A 167 4.03 10.72 0.27
N SER A 168 4.16 9.43 -0.10
CA SER A 168 3.26 8.74 -1.03
C SER A 168 2.30 7.77 -0.33
N LEU A 169 1.00 8.11 -0.34
CA LEU A 169 -0.06 7.18 0.10
C LEU A 169 -0.16 5.92 -0.78
N ASP A 170 0.28 6.00 -2.04
CA ASP A 170 0.33 4.83 -2.91
C ASP A 170 1.43 3.85 -2.46
N ASP A 171 2.54 4.35 -1.90
CA ASP A 171 3.56 3.48 -1.32
C ASP A 171 3.15 2.92 0.04
N VAL A 172 2.38 3.66 0.84
CA VAL A 172 1.72 3.09 2.03
C VAL A 172 0.89 1.88 1.62
N LEU A 173 0.08 2.01 0.56
CA LEU A 173 -0.72 0.90 0.02
C LEU A 173 0.17 -0.23 -0.51
N ARG A 174 1.21 0.07 -1.29
CA ARG A 174 2.13 -0.92 -1.86
C ARG A 174 2.76 -1.78 -0.77
N VAL A 175 3.30 -1.15 0.27
CA VAL A 175 3.90 -1.83 1.42
C VAL A 175 2.85 -2.62 2.18
N SER A 176 1.66 -2.07 2.45
CA SER A 176 0.57 -2.81 3.08
C SER A 176 0.19 -4.08 2.32
N VAL A 177 0.14 -4.03 0.99
CA VAL A 177 -0.16 -5.20 0.14
C VAL A 177 1.00 -6.21 0.17
N LEU A 178 2.25 -5.75 0.14
CA LEU A 178 3.43 -6.60 0.28
C LEU A 178 3.39 -7.38 1.60
N LEU A 179 3.05 -6.71 2.71
CA LEU A 179 2.90 -7.34 4.02
C LEU A 179 1.72 -8.31 4.07
N LEU A 180 0.59 -7.97 3.43
CA LEU A 180 -0.57 -8.85 3.36
C LEU A 180 -0.21 -10.20 2.71
N ILE A 181 0.53 -10.16 1.61
CA ILE A 181 0.99 -11.36 0.90
C ILE A 181 1.99 -12.13 1.76
N ALA A 182 2.89 -11.44 2.46
CA ALA A 182 3.91 -12.05 3.30
C ALA A 182 3.35 -13.01 4.36
N ASN A 183 2.17 -12.75 4.92
CA ASN A 183 1.54 -13.60 5.94
C ASN A 183 0.31 -14.38 5.45
N SER A 184 0.04 -14.40 4.14
CA SER A 184 -1.12 -15.13 3.61
C SER A 184 -0.83 -16.62 3.43
N GLU A 185 -1.50 -17.46 4.21
CA GLU A 185 -1.46 -18.94 4.04
C GLU A 185 -2.29 -19.43 2.84
N LYS A 186 -3.12 -18.56 2.25
CA LYS A 186 -4.04 -18.90 1.16
C LYS A 186 -3.41 -18.79 -0.22
N ILE A 187 -2.21 -18.22 -0.30
CA ILE A 187 -1.50 -17.95 -1.55
C ILE A 187 -0.36 -18.96 -1.66
N THR A 188 -0.21 -19.60 -2.83
CA THR A 188 0.86 -20.57 -3.01
C THR A 188 2.22 -19.88 -2.98
N PRO A 189 3.32 -20.57 -2.61
CA PRO A 189 4.65 -19.97 -2.56
C PRO A 189 5.09 -19.31 -3.88
N VAL A 190 4.75 -19.91 -5.02
CA VAL A 190 5.09 -19.39 -6.35
C VAL A 190 4.37 -18.07 -6.66
N TYR A 191 3.06 -17.99 -6.34
CA TYR A 191 2.32 -16.73 -6.46
C TYR A 191 2.90 -15.66 -5.53
N LYS A 192 3.22 -16.05 -4.31
CA LYS A 192 3.78 -15.16 -3.30
C LYS A 192 5.07 -14.53 -3.80
N GLU A 193 6.01 -15.34 -4.28
CA GLU A 193 7.28 -14.87 -4.84
C GLU A 193 7.07 -13.95 -6.05
N THR A 194 6.13 -14.29 -6.95
CA THR A 194 5.82 -13.49 -8.14
C THR A 194 5.26 -12.11 -7.76
N MET A 195 4.34 -12.06 -6.81
CA MET A 195 3.78 -10.80 -6.34
C MET A 195 4.77 -9.97 -5.52
N GLU A 196 5.61 -10.61 -4.71
CA GLU A 196 6.69 -9.93 -4.00
C GLU A 196 7.68 -9.27 -4.98
N LYS A 197 8.08 -9.97 -6.05
CA LYS A 197 8.88 -9.37 -7.13
C LYS A 197 8.17 -8.17 -7.75
N LEU A 198 6.88 -8.30 -8.04
CA LEU A 198 6.09 -7.21 -8.63
C LEU A 198 6.06 -5.98 -7.70
N LEU A 199 5.64 -6.16 -6.45
CA LEU A 199 5.45 -5.08 -5.47
C LEU A 199 6.74 -4.44 -4.97
N SER A 200 7.88 -5.11 -5.15
CA SER A 200 9.20 -4.54 -4.83
C SER A 200 9.62 -3.47 -5.83
N MET A 201 9.03 -3.41 -7.03
CA MET A 201 9.36 -2.40 -8.03
C MET A 201 8.61 -1.08 -7.77
N ILE A 202 9.33 0.04 -7.66
CA ILE A 202 8.74 1.38 -7.46
C ILE A 202 7.72 1.76 -8.55
N CYS A 203 7.94 1.33 -9.79
CA CYS A 203 7.05 1.63 -10.91
C CYS A 203 5.67 0.93 -10.81
N VAL A 204 5.45 0.03 -9.85
CA VAL A 204 4.16 -0.62 -9.61
C VAL A 204 3.24 0.20 -8.70
N ARG A 205 3.77 1.24 -8.03
CA ARG A 205 3.05 2.12 -7.09
C ARG A 205 1.64 2.50 -7.53
N LYS A 206 1.48 2.90 -8.80
CA LYS A 206 0.20 3.39 -9.34
C LYS A 206 -0.83 2.30 -9.69
N ILE A 207 -0.44 1.03 -9.69
CA ILE A 207 -1.34 -0.10 -9.95
C ILE A 207 -1.60 -0.96 -8.71
N CYS A 208 -1.08 -0.57 -7.53
CA CYS A 208 -1.22 -1.36 -6.31
C CYS A 208 -2.67 -1.58 -5.86
N SER A 209 -3.58 -0.64 -6.15
CA SER A 209 -5.02 -0.83 -5.91
C SER A 209 -5.59 -2.01 -6.69
N ASN A 210 -5.16 -2.17 -7.95
CA ASN A 210 -5.62 -3.26 -8.82
C ASN A 210 -5.04 -4.61 -8.38
N ILE A 211 -3.78 -4.62 -7.91
CA ILE A 211 -3.17 -5.81 -7.29
C ILE A 211 -3.90 -6.18 -5.99
N LEU A 212 -4.31 -5.20 -5.19
CA LEU A 212 -5.12 -5.45 -4.01
C LEU A 212 -6.48 -6.05 -4.36
N ASP A 213 -7.19 -5.46 -5.34
CA ASP A 213 -8.47 -6.00 -5.82
C ASP A 213 -8.33 -7.45 -6.27
N PHE A 214 -7.26 -7.78 -6.99
CA PHE A 214 -6.94 -9.14 -7.39
C PHE A 214 -6.81 -10.10 -6.19
N LEU A 215 -6.23 -9.66 -5.07
CA LEU A 215 -6.04 -10.48 -3.88
C LEU A 215 -7.33 -10.71 -3.08
N ILE A 216 -8.15 -9.66 -2.93
CA ILE A 216 -9.32 -9.70 -2.04
C ILE A 216 -10.57 -10.25 -2.72
N ILE A 217 -10.66 -10.11 -4.05
CA ILE A 217 -11.85 -10.51 -4.80
C ILE A 217 -11.81 -12.01 -5.10
N LYS A 218 -12.90 -12.70 -4.78
CA LYS A 218 -13.03 -14.15 -5.01
C LYS A 218 -13.34 -14.52 -6.45
N ASP A 219 -14.02 -13.65 -7.19
CA ASP A 219 -14.46 -13.93 -8.56
C ASP A 219 -13.28 -13.83 -9.54
N THR A 220 -12.90 -14.95 -10.16
CA THR A 220 -11.74 -15.03 -11.06
C THR A 220 -11.87 -14.14 -12.30
N ARG A 221 -13.10 -13.80 -12.72
CA ARG A 221 -13.35 -12.89 -13.84
C ARG A 221 -12.99 -11.47 -13.47
N ILE A 222 -13.33 -11.09 -12.24
CA ILE A 222 -12.98 -9.76 -11.72
C ILE A 222 -11.48 -9.68 -11.46
N LYS A 223 -10.87 -10.73 -10.90
CA LYS A 223 -9.41 -10.84 -10.79
C LYS A 223 -8.71 -10.62 -12.13
N PHE A 224 -9.18 -11.29 -13.19
CA PHE A 224 -8.64 -11.11 -14.54
C PHE A 224 -8.74 -9.65 -15.01
N LEU A 225 -9.89 -9.00 -14.80
CA LEU A 225 -10.05 -7.59 -15.15
C LEU A 225 -9.12 -6.68 -14.35
N SER A 226 -8.91 -6.94 -13.06
CA SER A 226 -7.96 -6.18 -12.24
C SER A 226 -6.54 -6.28 -12.77
N LEU A 227 -6.09 -7.49 -13.18
CA LEU A 227 -4.77 -7.66 -13.81
C LEU A 227 -4.68 -7.00 -15.19
N TYR A 228 -5.76 -7.06 -15.98
CA TYR A 228 -5.81 -6.38 -17.28
C TYR A 228 -5.74 -4.85 -17.13
N GLN A 229 -6.39 -4.29 -16.12
CA GLN A 229 -6.30 -2.85 -15.83
C GLN A 229 -4.87 -2.39 -15.51
N CYS A 230 -4.03 -3.26 -14.93
CA CYS A 230 -2.60 -2.99 -14.77
C CYS A 230 -1.89 -2.84 -16.14
N ILE A 231 -2.32 -3.57 -17.17
CA ILE A 231 -1.84 -3.43 -18.55
C ILE A 231 -2.41 -2.17 -19.19
N GLU A 232 -3.72 -1.92 -19.04
CA GLU A 232 -4.38 -0.70 -19.57
C GLU A 232 -3.74 0.57 -19.04
N PHE A 233 -3.36 0.59 -17.75
CA PHE A 233 -2.65 1.71 -17.13
C PHE A 233 -1.40 2.13 -17.92
N LEU A 234 -0.68 1.16 -18.51
CA LEU A 234 0.56 1.41 -19.24
C LEU A 234 0.35 1.98 -20.65
N PHE A 235 -0.88 2.08 -21.16
CA PHE A 235 -1.15 2.62 -22.49
C PHE A 235 -0.74 4.09 -22.64
N ILE A 236 -0.96 4.90 -21.60
CA ILE A 236 -0.53 6.30 -21.57
C ILE A 236 0.99 6.41 -21.43
N PRO A 237 1.63 5.79 -20.40
CA PRO A 237 3.09 5.81 -20.25
C PRO A 237 3.87 5.34 -21.47
N ASN A 238 3.46 4.23 -22.10
CA ASN A 238 4.17 3.70 -23.26
C ASN A 238 4.17 4.69 -24.42
N ARG A 239 3.02 5.29 -24.72
CA ARG A 239 2.92 6.26 -25.81
C ARG A 239 3.67 7.56 -25.53
N ALA A 240 3.58 8.08 -24.30
CA ALA A 240 4.38 9.23 -23.93
C ALA A 240 5.88 8.94 -24.17
N SER A 241 6.34 7.75 -23.78
CA SER A 241 7.71 7.30 -24.05
C SER A 241 8.03 7.21 -25.55
N GLU A 242 7.15 6.63 -26.36
CA GLU A 242 7.31 6.57 -27.82
C GLU A 242 7.37 7.98 -28.46
N PHE A 243 6.56 8.92 -27.98
CA PHE A 243 6.56 10.31 -28.45
C PHE A 243 7.85 11.03 -28.09
N VAL A 244 8.37 10.83 -26.87
CA VAL A 244 9.68 11.35 -26.46
C VAL A 244 10.76 10.88 -27.44
N GLN A 245 10.79 9.58 -27.76
CA GLN A 245 11.78 9.04 -28.69
C GLN A 245 11.61 9.57 -30.12
N LYS A 246 10.37 9.67 -30.59
CA LYS A 246 10.06 10.06 -31.97
C LYS A 246 10.26 11.55 -32.25
N TYR A 247 9.95 12.41 -31.28
CA TYR A 247 9.92 13.86 -31.45
C TYR A 247 10.95 14.60 -30.58
N ASN A 248 11.78 13.89 -29.81
CA ASN A 248 12.76 14.45 -28.88
C ASN A 248 12.13 15.47 -27.91
N MET A 249 10.96 15.13 -27.38
CA MET A 249 10.17 15.98 -26.48
C MET A 249 10.50 15.68 -25.01
N ASN A 250 10.25 16.62 -24.10
CA ASN A 250 10.26 16.35 -22.67
C ASN A 250 9.14 15.35 -22.29
N ILE A 251 9.42 14.41 -21.38
CA ILE A 251 8.47 13.39 -20.96
C ILE A 251 7.21 13.95 -20.29
N SER A 252 7.32 15.06 -19.55
CA SER A 252 6.17 15.72 -18.91
C SER A 252 5.22 16.32 -19.95
N ASP A 253 5.77 16.96 -21.00
CA ASP A 253 4.98 17.51 -22.10
C ASP A 253 4.31 16.40 -22.92
N ALA A 254 5.04 15.32 -23.23
CA ALA A 254 4.49 14.16 -23.92
C ALA A 254 3.36 13.49 -23.12
N LEU A 255 3.52 13.41 -21.79
CA LEU A 255 2.49 12.88 -20.90
C LEU A 255 1.24 13.79 -20.87
N LYS A 256 1.42 15.11 -20.74
CA LYS A 256 0.32 16.11 -20.76
C LYS A 256 -0.51 16.00 -22.05
N LEU A 257 0.14 15.86 -23.20
CA LEU A 257 -0.55 15.70 -24.49
C LEU A 257 -1.47 14.47 -24.48
N HIS A 258 -0.98 13.34 -23.98
CA HIS A 258 -1.74 12.09 -24.04
C HIS A 258 -2.81 11.93 -22.96
N ILE A 259 -2.71 12.64 -21.84
CA ILE A 259 -3.77 12.67 -20.81
C ILE A 259 -4.96 13.51 -21.28
N ASN A 260 -4.70 14.63 -21.98
CA ASN A 260 -5.76 15.55 -22.43
C ASN A 260 -6.43 15.13 -23.74
N GLU A 261 -5.75 14.33 -24.56
CA GLU A 261 -6.41 13.64 -25.66
C GLU A 261 -7.32 12.54 -25.09
N ALA A 262 -8.63 12.81 -25.00
CA ALA A 262 -9.64 11.79 -24.77
C ALA A 262 -9.42 10.66 -25.77
N MET A 263 -8.75 9.60 -25.31
CA MET A 263 -8.21 8.56 -26.17
C MET A 263 -9.35 7.75 -26.79
N ARG A 264 -9.85 8.17 -27.96
CA ARG A 264 -10.51 7.27 -28.92
C ARG A 264 -9.44 6.35 -29.50
N ARG A 265 -8.96 5.37 -28.74
CA ARG A 265 -7.80 4.58 -29.16
C ARG A 265 -8.12 3.10 -29.17
N ASP A 266 -7.57 2.42 -30.16
CA ASP A 266 -7.69 0.98 -30.34
C ASP A 266 -6.98 0.29 -29.18
N GLU A 267 -7.79 -0.18 -28.22
CA GLU A 267 -7.36 -0.86 -27.00
C GLU A 267 -6.53 -2.11 -27.33
N ARG A 268 -6.88 -2.82 -28.41
CA ARG A 268 -6.20 -4.04 -28.85
C ARG A 268 -4.79 -3.77 -29.34
N ILE A 269 -4.58 -2.69 -30.09
CA ILE A 269 -3.24 -2.28 -30.56
C ILE A 269 -2.36 -1.87 -29.36
N ASN A 270 -2.93 -1.19 -28.37
CA ASN A 270 -2.17 -0.76 -27.19
C ASN A 270 -1.78 -1.96 -26.32
N ALA A 271 -2.72 -2.87 -26.09
CA ALA A 271 -2.44 -4.11 -25.37
C ALA A 271 -1.32 -4.91 -26.03
N LEU A 272 -1.32 -5.02 -27.37
CA LEU A 272 -0.25 -5.68 -28.13
C LEU A 272 1.11 -5.03 -27.87
N ALA A 273 1.17 -3.70 -27.91
CA ALA A 273 2.40 -2.95 -27.66
C ALA A 273 2.95 -3.16 -26.25
N ILE A 274 2.08 -3.21 -25.24
CA ILE A 274 2.50 -3.48 -23.85
C ILE A 274 2.94 -4.93 -23.67
N LEU A 275 2.18 -5.90 -24.18
CA LEU A 275 2.52 -7.33 -24.06
C LEU A 275 3.88 -7.65 -24.68
N LYS A 276 4.27 -6.95 -25.76
CA LYS A 276 5.59 -7.09 -26.37
C LYS A 276 6.74 -6.84 -25.39
N ILE A 277 6.54 -6.01 -24.37
CA ILE A 277 7.55 -5.66 -23.35
C ILE A 277 7.85 -6.85 -22.41
N ALA A 278 6.88 -7.76 -22.21
CA ALA A 278 7.05 -8.93 -21.34
C ALA A 278 8.25 -9.81 -21.72
N GLY A 279 8.58 -9.85 -23.02
CA GLY A 279 9.62 -10.70 -23.58
C GLY A 279 9.10 -12.06 -24.06
N MET A 280 9.72 -12.56 -25.13
CA MET A 280 9.26 -13.77 -25.82
C MET A 280 9.14 -15.03 -24.95
N PRO A 281 10.00 -15.30 -23.95
CA PRO A 281 9.84 -16.50 -23.11
C PRO A 281 8.50 -16.56 -22.37
N LEU A 282 8.03 -15.42 -21.85
CA LEU A 282 6.74 -15.36 -21.14
C LEU A 282 5.56 -15.39 -22.10
N ILE A 283 5.70 -14.76 -23.27
CA ILE A 283 4.71 -14.86 -24.35
C ILE A 283 4.53 -16.32 -24.78
N HIS A 284 5.63 -17.02 -25.04
CA HIS A 284 5.60 -18.41 -25.42
C HIS A 284 5.02 -19.33 -24.33
N LYS A 285 5.36 -19.08 -23.06
CA LYS A 285 4.77 -19.82 -21.92
C LYS A 285 3.25 -19.64 -21.86
N MET A 286 2.76 -18.40 -22.01
CA MET A 286 1.32 -18.12 -22.06
C MET A 286 0.65 -18.75 -23.28
N TYR A 287 1.35 -18.79 -24.42
CA TYR A 287 0.85 -19.41 -25.65
C TYR A 287 0.56 -20.89 -25.44
N ILE A 288 1.54 -21.64 -24.91
CA ILE A 288 1.40 -23.06 -24.58
C ILE A 288 0.22 -23.27 -23.62
N LEU A 289 0.11 -22.44 -22.58
CA LEU A 289 -0.97 -22.53 -21.59
C LEU A 289 -2.35 -22.34 -22.21
N LEU A 290 -2.52 -21.34 -23.09
CA LEU A 290 -3.83 -21.00 -23.67
C LEU A 290 -4.27 -21.94 -24.79
N PHE A 291 -3.34 -22.39 -25.62
CA PHE A 291 -3.65 -23.09 -26.87
C PHE A 291 -3.25 -24.56 -26.84
N ASN A 292 -2.46 -25.00 -25.85
CA ASN A 292 -1.93 -26.36 -25.77
C ASN A 292 -1.15 -26.77 -27.03
N GLU A 293 -0.43 -25.80 -27.61
CA GLU A 293 0.39 -25.92 -28.81
C GLU A 293 1.85 -25.65 -28.43
N SER A 294 2.80 -26.44 -28.94
CA SER A 294 4.22 -26.32 -28.55
C SER A 294 4.92 -25.12 -29.18
N GLU A 295 4.48 -24.66 -30.35
CA GLU A 295 4.96 -23.48 -31.06
C GLU A 295 3.82 -22.94 -31.93
N GLY A 296 3.87 -21.65 -32.26
CA GLY A 296 2.90 -21.04 -33.15
C GLY A 296 3.44 -19.87 -33.96
N ASP A 297 2.87 -19.67 -35.15
CA ASP A 297 3.03 -18.40 -35.85
C ASP A 297 2.23 -17.31 -35.12
N ASN A 298 2.84 -16.13 -34.97
CA ASN A 298 2.20 -14.94 -34.39
C ASN A 298 1.64 -15.14 -32.95
N GLU A 299 2.37 -15.86 -32.09
CA GLU A 299 1.96 -16.16 -30.70
C GLU A 299 1.47 -14.92 -29.94
N LEU A 300 2.23 -13.82 -30.02
CA LEU A 300 1.90 -12.55 -29.36
C LEU A 300 0.54 -12.00 -29.80
N GLU A 301 0.23 -12.05 -31.11
CA GLU A 301 -1.03 -11.54 -31.64
C GLU A 301 -2.21 -12.43 -31.25
N ARG A 302 -2.01 -13.76 -31.25
CA ARG A 302 -3.01 -14.73 -30.77
C ARG A 302 -3.33 -14.50 -29.29
N ILE A 303 -2.31 -14.33 -28.44
CA ILE A 303 -2.48 -14.04 -27.00
C ILE A 303 -3.20 -12.70 -26.80
N ASN A 304 -2.79 -11.65 -27.53
CA ASN A 304 -3.41 -10.34 -27.42
C ASN A 304 -4.90 -10.39 -27.78
N ASN A 305 -5.26 -11.07 -28.88
CA ASN A 305 -6.65 -11.28 -29.27
C ASN A 305 -7.42 -12.05 -28.19
N TRP A 306 -6.85 -13.13 -27.65
CA TRP A 306 -7.47 -13.89 -26.58
C TRP A 306 -7.74 -13.04 -25.32
N ILE A 307 -6.73 -12.30 -24.84
CA ILE A 307 -6.86 -11.42 -23.66
C ILE A 307 -7.96 -10.37 -23.89
N TYR A 308 -7.94 -9.71 -25.05
CA TYR A 308 -8.90 -8.68 -25.40
C TYR A 308 -10.33 -9.23 -25.50
N ASP A 309 -10.51 -10.35 -26.22
CA ASP A 309 -11.82 -10.98 -26.39
C ASP A 309 -12.36 -11.49 -25.05
N LYS A 310 -11.48 -11.98 -24.16
CA LYS A 310 -11.84 -12.39 -22.80
C LYS A 310 -12.29 -11.21 -21.95
N ARG A 311 -11.54 -10.10 -21.99
CA ARG A 311 -11.91 -8.85 -21.32
C ARG A 311 -13.28 -8.35 -21.78
N CYS A 312 -13.52 -8.31 -23.08
CA CYS A 312 -14.81 -7.90 -23.65
C CYS A 312 -15.93 -8.82 -23.20
N SER A 313 -15.68 -10.13 -23.20
CA SER A 313 -16.65 -11.12 -22.77
C SER A 313 -17.07 -10.93 -21.31
N ILE A 314 -16.10 -10.75 -20.41
CA ILE A 314 -16.39 -10.48 -18.98
C ILE A 314 -17.16 -9.16 -18.82
N ALA A 315 -16.82 -8.11 -19.58
CA ALA A 315 -17.54 -6.85 -19.56
C ALA A 315 -19.01 -7.02 -20.01
N HIS A 316 -19.26 -7.70 -21.12
CA HIS A 316 -20.61 -7.99 -21.62
C HIS A 316 -21.41 -8.86 -20.66
N PHE A 317 -20.78 -9.81 -19.97
CA PHE A 317 -21.41 -10.60 -18.92
C PHE A 317 -21.90 -9.73 -17.75
N ARG A 318 -21.12 -8.73 -17.30
CA ARG A 318 -21.58 -7.79 -16.25
C ARG A 318 -22.84 -7.02 -16.64
N TYR A 319 -23.09 -6.83 -17.94
CA TYR A 319 -24.30 -6.21 -18.47
C TYR A 319 -25.41 -7.22 -18.84
N GLY A 320 -25.25 -8.51 -18.50
CA GLY A 320 -26.22 -9.57 -18.77
C GLY A 320 -26.28 -10.03 -20.23
N GLN A 321 -25.24 -9.74 -21.04
CA GLN A 321 -25.24 -9.95 -22.49
C GLN A 321 -24.53 -11.24 -22.95
N GLN A 322 -23.95 -12.03 -22.04
CA GLN A 322 -23.20 -13.26 -22.35
C GLN A 322 -23.47 -14.39 -21.35
N LYS A 323 -23.15 -15.63 -21.74
CA LYS A 323 -23.27 -16.84 -20.90
C LYS A 323 -22.07 -17.01 -19.96
N ASN A 324 -22.30 -17.62 -18.80
CA ASN A 324 -21.28 -17.82 -17.75
C ASN A 324 -20.02 -18.57 -18.23
N GLU A 325 -20.18 -19.63 -19.04
CA GLU A 325 -19.07 -20.54 -19.42
C GLU A 325 -17.98 -19.85 -20.26
N GLU A 326 -18.36 -18.95 -21.17
CA GLU A 326 -17.43 -18.20 -22.04
C GLU A 326 -16.56 -17.21 -21.25
N THR A 327 -16.96 -16.87 -20.02
CA THR A 327 -16.24 -15.92 -19.16
C THR A 327 -15.28 -16.57 -18.17
N TYR A 328 -15.31 -17.90 -18.03
CA TYR A 328 -14.50 -18.58 -17.02
C TYR A 328 -13.00 -18.36 -17.24
N VAL A 329 -12.30 -17.94 -16.18
CA VAL A 329 -10.85 -17.81 -16.12
C VAL A 329 -10.38 -18.71 -14.98
N ASN A 330 -9.47 -19.65 -15.28
CA ASN A 330 -8.87 -20.51 -14.27
C ASN A 330 -7.72 -19.78 -13.54
N GLU A 331 -7.30 -20.32 -12.40
CA GLU A 331 -6.23 -19.70 -11.59
C GLU A 331 -4.88 -19.70 -12.32
N GLU A 332 -4.55 -20.74 -13.10
CA GLU A 332 -3.29 -20.80 -13.88
C GLU A 332 -3.13 -19.65 -14.89
N ILE A 333 -4.23 -19.22 -15.53
CA ILE A 333 -4.20 -18.03 -16.40
C ILE A 333 -3.94 -16.76 -15.59
N LEU A 334 -4.46 -16.67 -14.36
CA LEU A 334 -4.20 -15.52 -13.49
C LEU A 334 -2.74 -15.49 -13.02
N GLU A 335 -2.13 -16.64 -12.75
CA GLU A 335 -0.68 -16.77 -12.50
C GLU A 335 0.13 -16.23 -13.66
N MET A 336 -0.20 -16.70 -14.86
CA MET A 336 0.53 -16.33 -16.05
C MET A 336 0.36 -14.84 -16.38
N MET A 337 -0.83 -14.26 -16.12
CA MET A 337 -1.04 -12.82 -16.20
C MET A 337 -0.18 -12.03 -15.21
N LEU A 338 -0.01 -12.52 -13.97
CA LEU A 338 0.90 -11.89 -12.98
C LEU A 338 2.36 -11.98 -13.42
N GLU A 339 2.81 -13.14 -13.90
CA GLU A 339 4.16 -13.32 -14.44
C GLU A 339 4.42 -12.40 -15.64
N LEU A 340 3.43 -12.24 -16.52
CA LEU A 340 3.49 -11.27 -17.62
C LEU A 340 3.65 -9.85 -17.10
N LEU A 341 2.90 -9.45 -16.07
CA LEU A 341 3.08 -8.14 -15.43
C LEU A 341 4.50 -7.97 -14.87
N VAL A 342 5.05 -8.97 -14.17
CA VAL A 342 6.44 -8.93 -13.69
C VAL A 342 7.41 -8.71 -14.85
N GLY A 343 7.25 -9.47 -15.95
CA GLY A 343 8.07 -9.31 -17.15
C GLY A 343 7.96 -7.92 -17.76
N ILE A 344 6.72 -7.41 -17.92
CA ILE A 344 6.45 -6.08 -18.45
C ILE A 344 7.15 -5.03 -17.60
N PHE A 345 6.86 -4.98 -16.29
CA PHE A 345 7.37 -3.93 -15.39
C PHE A 345 8.89 -3.98 -15.23
N SER A 346 9.49 -5.18 -15.27
CA SER A 346 10.95 -5.34 -15.24
C SER A 346 11.63 -4.76 -16.49
N ASN A 347 11.01 -4.96 -17.66
CA ASN A 347 11.58 -4.63 -18.96
C ASN A 347 11.18 -3.26 -19.53
N MET A 348 10.33 -2.50 -18.83
CA MET A 348 9.95 -1.14 -19.28
C MET A 348 11.18 -0.24 -19.39
N ASN A 349 11.15 0.67 -20.37
CA ASN A 349 12.18 1.70 -20.52
C ASN A 349 12.10 2.75 -19.40
N GLN A 350 13.16 3.54 -19.24
CA GLN A 350 13.29 4.51 -18.14
C GLN A 350 12.15 5.54 -18.13
N ASN A 351 11.77 6.09 -19.28
CA ASN A 351 10.67 7.05 -19.36
C ASN A 351 9.36 6.50 -18.78
N MET A 352 9.01 5.24 -19.10
CA MET A 352 7.84 4.59 -18.52
C MET A 352 8.00 4.38 -17.03
N LYS A 353 9.18 3.94 -16.56
CA LYS A 353 9.48 3.77 -15.13
C LYS A 353 9.30 5.09 -14.37
N ASP A 354 9.80 6.20 -14.90
CA ASP A 354 9.71 7.54 -14.29
C ASP A 354 8.26 8.05 -14.20
N ILE A 355 7.43 7.78 -15.22
CA ILE A 355 6.00 8.10 -15.17
C ILE A 355 5.32 7.25 -14.08
N CYS A 356 5.56 5.94 -14.10
CA CYS A 356 4.84 5.00 -13.24
C CYS A 356 5.27 5.10 -11.76
N SER A 357 6.51 5.51 -11.48
CA SER A 357 6.98 5.80 -10.12
C SER A 357 6.48 7.15 -9.58
N GLY A 358 5.96 8.03 -10.45
CA GLY A 358 5.53 9.37 -10.08
C GLY A 358 6.65 10.41 -10.02
N LEU A 359 7.83 10.10 -10.56
CA LEU A 359 8.93 11.06 -10.72
C LEU A 359 8.59 12.15 -11.76
N VAL A 360 7.81 11.80 -12.79
CA VAL A 360 7.24 12.77 -13.72
C VAL A 360 6.00 13.39 -13.09
N LYS A 361 6.18 14.52 -12.39
CA LYS A 361 5.07 15.31 -11.88
C LYS A 361 4.50 16.16 -13.03
N LEU A 362 3.20 16.02 -13.25
CA LEU A 362 2.45 17.03 -13.98
C LEU A 362 2.38 18.22 -13.03
N GLU A 363 3.09 19.31 -13.31
CA GLU A 363 2.84 20.57 -12.62
C GLU A 363 1.32 20.83 -12.71
N GLU A 364 0.66 20.93 -11.55
CA GLU A 364 -0.72 21.40 -11.51
C GLU A 364 -0.73 22.73 -12.26
N SER A 365 -1.48 22.77 -13.36
CA SER A 365 -1.72 24.02 -14.05
C SER A 365 -2.26 24.99 -13.00
N THR A 366 -1.52 26.06 -12.78
CA THR A 366 -1.99 27.29 -12.14
C THR A 366 -3.07 27.89 -13.03
N LEU A 367 -4.24 27.23 -13.07
CA LEU A 367 -5.48 27.78 -13.56
C LEU A 367 -6.28 28.13 -12.30
N ALA A 368 -5.95 29.31 -11.79
CA ALA A 368 -6.84 30.11 -10.95
C ALA A 368 -8.05 30.58 -11.76
#